data_AF-A0A939UN12-F1
#
_entry.id   AF-A0A939UN12-F1
#
_cell.length_a   1.000
_cell.length_b   1.000
_cell.length_c   1.000
_cell.angle_alpha   90.00
_cell.angle_beta   90.00
_cell.angle_gamma   90.00
#
_symmetry.space_group_name_H-M   'P 1'
#
loop_
_entity.id
_entity.type
_entity.pdbx_description
1 polymer ?
#
loop_
_entity_poly.entity_id
_entity_poly.type
_entity_poly.pdbx_seq_one_letter_code
_entity_poly.pdbx_strand_id
1 'polypeptide(L)'
;MPPQNNADFCPVKLLKDYKRLRRLINENGATFCAFDTETTGLSYKNDKIIEVGAVRFDKSGVLAVYDSFIKVGFALPPIITQITHITDKDLETAPDCQKVMR
;
A
#
# COMPACT_ATOMS: atom_id res chain seq x y z
N MET A 1 3.77 -13.39 -33.15
CA MET A 1 2.85 -13.98 -32.17
C MET A 1 2.54 -12.90 -31.14
N PRO A 2 1.27 -12.56 -30.86
CA PRO A 2 0.98 -11.62 -29.77
C PRO A 2 1.26 -12.31 -28.43
N PRO A 3 1.76 -11.60 -27.41
CA PRO A 3 1.93 -12.16 -26.08
C PRO A 3 0.54 -12.48 -25.48
N GLN A 4 0.39 -13.69 -24.96
CA GLN A 4 -0.75 -14.07 -24.15
C GLN A 4 -0.67 -13.33 -22.81
N ASN A 5 -1.44 -12.24 -22.67
CA ASN A 5 -1.61 -11.57 -21.40
C ASN A 5 -2.73 -12.27 -20.61
N ASN A 6 -2.42 -13.43 -20.01
CA ASN A 6 -3.25 -14.01 -18.96
C ASN A 6 -2.97 -13.28 -17.66
N ALA A 7 -3.47 -12.04 -17.57
CA ALA A 7 -3.70 -11.43 -16.29
C ALA A 7 -4.95 -12.11 -15.71
N ASP A 8 -4.74 -13.24 -15.01
CA ASP A 8 -5.69 -13.76 -14.02
C ASP A 8 -5.79 -12.72 -12.90
N PHE A 9 -6.47 -11.61 -13.18
CA PHE A 9 -6.96 -10.71 -12.16
C PHE A 9 -7.95 -11.53 -11.34
N CYS A 10 -7.51 -12.02 -10.18
CA CYS A 10 -8.43 -12.49 -9.16
C CYS A 10 -9.37 -11.31 -8.88
N PRO A 11 -10.67 -11.38 -9.24
CA PRO A 11 -11.57 -10.28 -9.01
C PRO A 11 -11.50 -9.96 -7.51
N VAL A 12 -11.38 -8.69 -7.14
CA VAL A 12 -11.35 -8.26 -5.75
C VAL A 12 -12.61 -8.80 -5.08
N LYS A 13 -12.48 -9.94 -4.39
CA LYS A 13 -13.59 -10.58 -3.69
C LYS A 13 -13.76 -9.81 -2.40
N LEU A 14 -14.65 -8.82 -2.44
CA LEU A 14 -15.01 -8.06 -1.25
C LEU A 14 -15.64 -9.01 -0.22
N LEU A 15 -14.88 -9.30 0.84
CA LEU A 15 -15.30 -10.12 1.96
C LEU A 15 -16.11 -9.25 2.92
N LYS A 16 -17.44 -9.26 2.78
CA LYS A 16 -18.36 -8.62 3.74
C LYS A 16 -18.79 -9.53 4.89
N ASP A 17 -18.47 -10.82 4.78
CA ASP A 17 -18.88 -11.84 5.75
C ASP A 17 -17.76 -12.12 6.75
N TYR A 18 -17.94 -11.62 7.97
CA TYR A 18 -17.01 -11.83 9.09
C TYR A 18 -16.88 -13.30 9.50
N LYS A 19 -17.89 -14.16 9.26
CA LYS A 19 -17.78 -15.61 9.51
C LYS A 19 -16.77 -16.24 8.55
N ARG A 20 -16.81 -15.82 7.28
CA ARG A 20 -15.85 -16.27 6.27
C ARG A 20 -14.43 -15.77 6.58
N LEU A 21 -14.28 -14.52 7.03
CA LEU A 21 -12.99 -14.00 7.47
C LEU A 21 -12.43 -14.80 8.66
N ARG A 22 -13.27 -15.06 9.66
CA ARG A 22 -12.90 -15.87 10.83
C ARG A 22 -12.42 -17.27 10.44
N ARG A 23 -13.11 -17.91 9.49
CA ARG A 23 -12.71 -19.23 8.96
C ARG A 23 -11.36 -19.16 8.25
N LEU A 24 -11.15 -18.15 7.41
CA LEU A 24 -9.87 -17.96 6.71
C LEU A 24 -8.70 -17.84 7.69
N ILE A 25 -8.85 -17.02 8.73
CA ILE A 25 -7.80 -16.82 9.75
C ILE A 25 -7.58 -18.07 10.61
N ASN A 26 -8.66 -18.62 11.19
CA ASN A 26 -8.53 -19.62 12.25
C ASN A 26 -8.41 -21.06 11.76
N GLU A 27 -9.14 -21.41 10.70
CA GLU A 27 -9.26 -22.79 10.21
C GLU A 27 -8.33 -23.03 9.02
N ASN A 28 -8.26 -22.07 8.09
CA ASN A 28 -7.51 -22.22 6.84
C ASN A 28 -6.07 -21.69 6.89
N GLY A 29 -5.66 -21.04 7.99
CA GLY A 29 -4.31 -20.50 8.14
C GLY A 29 -3.96 -19.42 7.12
N ALA A 30 -4.94 -18.59 6.73
CA ALA A 30 -4.72 -17.53 5.77
C ALA A 30 -3.77 -16.45 6.32
N THR A 31 -2.88 -15.97 5.45
CA THR A 31 -2.06 -14.78 5.68
C THR A 31 -2.72 -13.57 5.01
N PHE A 32 -2.70 -12.43 5.71
CA PHE A 32 -3.23 -11.16 5.24
C PHE A 32 -2.10 -10.13 5.12
N CYS A 33 -2.34 -9.10 4.32
CA CYS A 33 -1.50 -7.92 4.25
C CYS A 33 -2.40 -6.70 4.39
N ALA A 34 -2.19 -5.89 5.43
CA ALA A 34 -2.81 -4.57 5.53
C ALA A 34 -1.88 -3.57 4.84
N PHE A 35 -2.45 -2.64 4.08
CA PHE A 35 -1.73 -1.56 3.44
C PHE A 35 -2.29 -0.22 3.91
N ASP A 36 -1.41 0.74 4.09
CA ASP A 36 -1.74 2.13 4.35
C ASP A 36 -0.89 3.03 3.44
N THR A 37 -1.43 4.18 3.06
CA THR A 37 -0.74 5.07 2.13
C THR A 37 -0.98 6.52 2.49
N GLU A 38 0.10 7.31 2.48
CA GLU A 38 0.02 8.75 2.53
C GLU A 38 0.17 9.35 1.13
N THR A 39 -0.54 10.44 0.88
CA THR A 39 -0.63 11.04 -0.47
C THR A 39 -0.48 12.56 -0.44
N THR A 40 -0.17 13.14 -1.60
CA THR A 40 -0.16 14.61 -1.77
C THR A 40 -1.55 15.25 -1.80
N GLY A 41 -2.62 14.46 -1.66
CA GLY A 41 -4.01 14.89 -1.75
C GLY A 41 -4.98 13.73 -2.02
N LEU A 42 -6.27 14.04 -2.24
CA LEU A 42 -7.35 13.04 -2.29
C LEU A 42 -7.72 12.58 -3.72
N SER A 43 -7.06 13.08 -4.76
CA SER A 43 -7.37 12.79 -6.16
C SER A 43 -6.48 11.70 -6.73
N TYR A 44 -7.03 10.51 -6.98
CA TYR A 44 -6.28 9.41 -7.62
C TYR A 44 -5.69 9.76 -9.01
N LYS A 45 -6.25 10.77 -9.68
CA LYS A 45 -5.78 11.21 -11.00
C LYS A 45 -4.59 12.16 -10.91
N ASN A 46 -4.60 13.05 -9.91
CA ASN A 46 -3.71 14.20 -9.86
C ASN A 46 -2.65 14.08 -8.77
N ASP A 47 -2.99 13.43 -7.66
CA ASP A 47 -2.12 13.31 -6.48
C ASP A 47 -1.24 12.06 -6.56
N LYS A 48 -0.16 12.09 -5.79
CA LYS A 48 0.86 11.04 -5.75
C LYS A 48 0.87 10.39 -4.37
N ILE A 49 1.13 9.09 -4.33
CA ILE A 49 1.49 8.38 -3.10
C ILE A 49 2.91 8.83 -2.72
N ILE A 50 3.09 9.17 -1.45
CA ILE A 50 4.37 9.61 -0.86
C ILE A 50 4.88 8.66 0.23
N GLU A 51 4.04 7.72 0.69
CA GLU A 51 4.41 6.64 1.61
C GLU A 51 3.58 5.38 1.31
N VAL A 52 4.19 4.21 1.48
CA VAL A 52 3.49 2.92 1.50
C VAL A 52 3.92 2.15 2.75
N GLY A 53 2.98 1.96 3.67
CA GLY A 53 3.09 1.03 4.78
C GLY A 53 2.42 -0.30 4.43
N ALA A 54 3.04 -1.41 4.78
CA ALA A 54 2.44 -2.73 4.64
C ALA A 54 2.79 -3.65 5.81
N VAL A 55 1.78 -4.32 6.38
CA VAL A 55 1.96 -5.31 7.45
C VAL A 55 1.38 -6.63 7.01
N ARG A 56 2.25 -7.65 6.89
CA ARG A 56 1.85 -9.03 6.63
C ARG A 56 1.67 -9.76 7.95
N PHE A 57 0.53 -10.40 8.17
CA PHE A 57 0.17 -11.06 9.43
C PHE A 57 -0.71 -12.28 9.22
N ASP A 58 -0.73 -13.18 10.20
CA ASP A 58 -1.68 -14.29 10.30
C ASP A 58 -2.20 -14.43 11.75
N LYS A 59 -2.83 -15.56 12.07
CA LYS A 59 -3.36 -15.83 13.43
C LYS A 59 -2.29 -15.82 14.53
N SER A 60 -1.02 -15.99 14.18
CA SER A 60 0.12 -15.96 15.11
C SER A 60 0.66 -14.56 15.36
N GLY A 61 0.26 -13.57 14.54
CA GLY A 61 0.68 -12.18 14.67
C GLY A 61 1.37 -11.66 13.40
N VAL A 62 2.22 -10.64 13.58
CA VAL A 62 2.95 -9.98 12.49
C VAL A 62 4.08 -10.87 11.99
N LEU A 63 4.11 -11.06 10.68
CA LEU A 63 5.11 -11.85 9.97
C LEU A 63 6.15 -10.98 9.27
N ALA A 64 5.75 -9.81 8.78
CA ALA A 64 6.63 -8.83 8.16
C ALA A 64 6.02 -7.43 8.19
N VAL A 65 6.90 -6.43 8.23
CA VAL A 65 6.55 -5.02 8.06
C VAL A 65 7.38 -4.46 6.92
N TYR A 66 6.75 -3.65 6.09
CA TYR A 66 7.37 -2.86 5.04
C TYR A 66 6.92 -1.42 5.20
N ASP A 67 7.85 -0.51 5.01
CA ASP A 67 7.64 0.92 5.10
C ASP A 67 8.59 1.60 4.11
N SER A 68 8.06 2.49 3.27
CA SER A 68 8.88 3.26 2.33
C SER A 68 8.21 4.56 1.94
N PHE A 69 8.97 5.64 2.05
CA PHE A 69 8.66 6.88 1.34
C PHE A 69 8.83 6.70 -0.17
N ILE A 70 8.12 7.55 -0.93
CA ILE A 70 8.19 7.64 -2.38
C ILE A 70 8.55 9.06 -2.77
N LYS A 71 9.64 9.18 -3.53
CA LYS A 71 10.10 10.47 -4.04
C LYS A 71 9.08 11.08 -4.99
N VAL A 72 8.78 12.36 -4.76
CA VAL A 72 8.05 13.23 -5.69
C VAL A 72 8.95 14.35 -6.18
N GLY A 73 8.77 14.77 -7.43
CA GLY A 73 9.63 15.76 -8.10
C GLY A 73 9.25 17.22 -7.82
N PHE A 74 8.48 17.48 -6.76
CA PHE A 74 7.95 18.80 -6.41
C PHE A 74 7.82 18.93 -4.90
N ALA A 75 7.78 20.17 -4.40
CA ALA A 75 7.60 20.44 -2.97
C ALA A 75 6.17 20.14 -2.51
N LEU A 76 6.04 19.57 -1.32
CA LEU A 76 4.74 19.27 -0.72
C LEU A 76 3.98 20.55 -0.36
N PRO A 77 2.67 20.59 -0.60
CA PRO A 77 1.83 21.62 0.01
C PRO A 77 1.95 21.56 1.54
N PRO A 78 2.10 22.69 2.26
CA PRO A 78 2.34 22.68 3.71
C PRO A 78 1.28 21.91 4.53
N ILE A 79 0.03 21.91 4.06
CA ILE A 79 -1.07 21.17 4.70
C ILE A 79 -0.84 19.65 4.68
N ILE A 80 -0.17 19.11 3.65
CA ILE A 80 0.14 17.68 3.57
C ILE A 80 1.15 17.34 4.66
N THR A 81 2.25 18.08 4.76
CA THR A 81 3.23 17.90 5.85
C THR A 81 2.60 18.07 7.24
N GLN A 82 1.61 18.95 7.41
CA GLN A 82 0.91 19.10 8.68
C GLN A 82 0.06 17.88 9.06
N ILE A 83 -0.51 17.19 8.08
CA ILE A 83 -1.39 16.04 8.30
C ILE A 83 -0.59 14.74 8.40
N THR A 84 0.35 14.54 7.49
CA THR A 84 1.10 13.27 7.37
C THR A 84 2.40 13.28 8.15
N HIS A 85 2.88 14.45 8.58
CA HIS A 85 4.20 14.67 9.20
C HIS A 85 5.40 14.34 8.29
N ILE A 86 5.16 14.12 7.00
CA ILE A 86 6.21 13.88 6.00
C ILE A 86 6.70 15.21 5.44
N THR A 87 8.02 15.40 5.44
CA THR A 87 8.68 16.60 4.93
C THR A 87 9.27 16.37 3.54
N ASP A 88 9.56 17.45 2.81
CA ASP A 88 10.29 17.36 1.53
C ASP A 88 11.63 16.63 1.65
N LYS A 89 12.28 16.76 2.81
CA LYS A 89 13.57 16.11 3.09
C LYS A 89 13.44 14.58 3.16
N ASP A 90 12.34 14.08 3.71
CA ASP A 90 12.08 12.64 3.80
C ASP A 90 11.92 12.04 2.38
N LEU A 91 11.39 12.83 1.45
CA LEU A 91 11.13 12.42 0.06
C LEU A 91 12.32 12.62 -0.88
N GLU A 92 13.27 13.49 -0.55
CA GLU A 92 14.37 13.88 -1.44
C GLU A 92 15.27 12.68 -1.82
N THR A 93 15.56 11.82 -0.83
CA THR A 93 16.41 10.63 -0.98
C THR A 93 15.61 9.33 -1.14
N ALA A 94 14.27 9.41 -1.12
CA ALA A 94 13.40 8.25 -1.26
C ALA A 94 13.53 7.60 -2.66
N PRO A 95 13.26 6.30 -2.78
CA PRO A 95 13.14 5.64 -4.08
C PRO A 95 11.98 6.23 -4.92
N ASP A 96 12.06 6.07 -6.24
CA ASP A 96 10.91 6.36 -7.10
C ASP A 96 9.79 5.32 -6.92
N CYS A 97 8.59 5.69 -7.35
CA CYS A 97 7.40 4.84 -7.21
C CYS A 97 7.57 3.47 -7.89
N GLN A 98 8.27 3.40 -9.04
CA GLN A 98 8.48 2.12 -9.71
C GLN A 98 9.35 1.18 -8.89
N LYS A 99 10.36 1.69 -8.19
CA LYS A 99 11.23 0.90 -7.33
C LYS A 99 10.49 0.41 -6.07
N VAL A 100 9.55 1.19 -5.54
CA VAL A 100 8.73 0.80 -4.37
C VAL A 100 7.66 -0.23 -4.74
N MET A 101 7.05 -0.11 -5.93
CA MET A 101 5.88 -0.91 -6.33
C MET A 101 6.23 -2.17 -7.17
N ARG A 102 7.50 -2.56 -7.26
CA ARG A 102 7.99 -3.65 -8.13
C ARG A 102 7.91 -5.03 -7.51
#